data_AF-A0A672NWB5-F1
#
_entry.id   AF-A0A672NWB5-F1
#
_cell.length_a   1.000
_cell.length_b   1.000
_cell.length_c   1.000
_cell.angle_alpha   90.00
_cell.angle_beta   90.00
_cell.angle_gamma   90.00
#
_symmetry.space_group_name_H-M   'P 1'
#
loop_
_entity.id
_entity.type
_entity.pdbx_description
1 polymer ?
#
loop_
_entity_poly.entity_id
_entity_poly.type
_entity_poly.pdbx_seq_one_letter_code
_entity_poly.pdbx_strand_id
1 'polypeptide(L)'
;MSSEGDAGGQPSTTTISTVAVQAGDSQIVVAVLKCGELVHLQLTEAQPNLLEIGNNQDETKKLLEEHEQLLAKLKKNEGGVWALLEEADKTAAQKEGEELVYKAMAVSLSEAWKTLVAHLEKRRSLLILACHFFECALEVMLFPIEPAEVLEPSETRSCALSSEMLEKSMLVLNKSRELLEFLKDFQSLQALQYGRASHGAWSSFGKVEGLMEILQDRRRQVDLCMRQQQHELEMIYRIRQWERQEQEVTQWFKEKATLFLENSQLGSSLSENEDLLREYKEFEQKAKEWGVLVERLLQQASDLLSSNESTQLQHLSEKSEKLKATHEQFWSLMMNRLAHLKESNAFYSSANKAFEMLGTIEIAIKELKNQPLPLPALARKHEEFSRHIKDTSAEPLQRGQLLIQKLDPQR
;
A
#
# COMPACT_ATOMS: atom_id res chain seq x y z
N MET A 1 -71.90 -5.07 64.56
CA MET A 1 -70.55 -5.64 64.61
C MET A 1 -69.72 -4.90 63.59
N SER A 2 -68.92 -3.95 64.06
CA SER A 2 -68.04 -3.11 63.26
C SER A 2 -66.66 -3.73 63.34
N SER A 3 -66.17 -4.30 62.24
CA SER A 3 -64.81 -4.82 62.16
C SER A 3 -63.89 -3.72 61.63
N GLU A 4 -62.99 -3.29 62.50
CA GLU A 4 -61.76 -2.57 62.17
C GLU A 4 -60.96 -3.35 61.11
N GLY A 5 -60.54 -2.65 60.07
CA GLY A 5 -59.61 -3.14 59.04
C GLY A 5 -58.40 -2.21 59.02
N ASP A 6 -57.36 -2.65 59.72
CA ASP A 6 -56.06 -2.04 59.90
C ASP A 6 -55.40 -1.67 58.55
N ALA A 7 -55.15 -0.37 58.36
CA ALA A 7 -54.37 0.14 57.24
C ALA A 7 -52.89 0.00 57.59
N GLY A 8 -52.24 -1.07 57.11
CA GLY A 8 -50.80 -1.26 57.20
C GLY A 8 -50.07 -0.06 56.59
N GLY A 9 -49.59 0.84 57.46
CA GLY A 9 -48.89 2.05 57.08
C GLY A 9 -47.55 1.72 56.41
N GLN A 10 -47.35 2.24 55.19
CA GLN A 10 -46.00 2.32 54.63
C GLN A 10 -45.13 3.19 55.55
N PRO A 11 -43.91 2.76 55.91
CA PRO A 11 -43.04 3.55 56.76
C PRO A 11 -42.65 4.86 56.06
N SER A 12 -42.95 5.99 56.69
CA SER A 12 -42.63 7.33 56.20
C SER A 12 -41.12 7.52 56.13
N THR A 13 -40.57 7.76 54.93
CA THR A 13 -39.14 8.07 54.75
C THR A 13 -38.89 9.57 54.93
N THR A 14 -37.97 9.95 55.82
CA THR A 14 -37.65 11.34 56.15
C THR A 14 -36.16 11.62 55.94
N THR A 15 -35.81 12.74 55.30
CA THR A 15 -34.39 13.14 55.15
C THR A 15 -33.89 13.75 56.45
N ILE A 16 -32.80 13.23 57.00
CA ILE A 16 -32.21 13.67 58.28
C ILE A 16 -31.10 14.70 58.04
N SER A 17 -30.27 14.48 57.02
CA SER A 17 -29.09 15.31 56.73
C SER A 17 -28.71 15.20 55.26
N THR A 18 -28.01 16.20 54.74
CA THR A 18 -27.45 16.22 53.39
C THR A 18 -26.01 16.70 53.43
N VAL A 19 -25.13 15.99 52.73
CA VAL A 19 -23.71 16.34 52.59
C VAL A 19 -23.43 16.55 51.12
N ALA A 20 -23.02 17.77 50.78
CA ALA A 20 -22.54 18.10 49.44
C ALA A 20 -21.01 18.22 49.45
N VAL A 21 -20.34 17.52 48.53
CA VAL A 21 -18.90 17.60 48.32
C VAL A 21 -18.65 18.04 46.89
N GLN A 22 -17.82 19.07 46.72
CA GLN A 22 -17.48 19.63 45.41
C GLN A 22 -15.96 19.68 45.20
N ALA A 23 -15.52 19.41 43.98
CA ALA A 23 -14.16 19.58 43.49
C ALA A 23 -14.21 20.01 42.03
N GLY A 24 -13.80 21.26 41.73
CA GLY A 24 -13.94 21.84 40.39
C GLY A 24 -15.40 21.89 39.95
N ASP A 25 -15.66 21.37 38.75
CA ASP A 25 -17.00 21.27 38.16
C ASP A 25 -17.77 20.02 38.64
N SER A 26 -17.09 19.12 39.36
CA SER A 26 -17.67 17.89 39.87
C SER A 26 -18.26 18.06 41.28
N GLN A 27 -19.49 17.60 41.48
CA GLN A 27 -20.24 17.67 42.72
C GLN A 27 -21.00 16.37 43.00
N ILE A 28 -21.00 15.94 44.26
CA ILE A 28 -21.80 14.84 44.77
C ILE A 28 -22.60 15.30 45.98
N VAL A 29 -23.89 15.01 45.99
CA VAL A 29 -24.81 15.25 47.11
C VAL A 29 -25.30 13.91 47.63
N VAL A 30 -25.08 13.67 48.93
CA VAL A 30 -25.48 12.46 49.64
C VAL A 30 -26.51 12.84 50.68
N ALA A 31 -27.69 12.24 50.61
CA ALA A 31 -28.75 12.41 51.59
C ALA A 31 -28.75 11.23 52.57
N VAL A 32 -28.86 11.52 53.86
CA VAL A 32 -29.09 10.54 54.92
C VAL A 32 -30.60 10.44 55.13
N LEU A 33 -31.20 9.31 54.80
CA LEU A 33 -32.63 9.06 54.88
C LEU A 33 -32.93 8.11 56.06
N LYS A 34 -33.98 8.41 56.84
CA LYS A 34 -34.53 7.51 57.87
C LYS A 34 -35.84 6.90 57.36
N CYS A 35 -35.96 5.59 57.43
CA CYS A 35 -37.21 4.88 57.17
C CYS A 35 -37.43 3.84 58.28
N GLY A 36 -38.27 4.15 59.27
CA GLY A 36 -38.43 3.33 60.48
C GLY A 36 -37.12 3.19 61.25
N GLU A 37 -36.63 1.95 61.38
CA GLU A 37 -35.36 1.58 62.05
C GLU A 37 -34.15 1.58 61.09
N LEU A 38 -34.34 1.91 59.81
CA LEU A 38 -33.29 1.89 58.80
C LEU A 38 -32.77 3.29 58.49
N VAL A 39 -31.45 3.42 58.37
CA VAL A 39 -30.77 4.63 57.89
C VAL A 39 -30.08 4.30 56.59
N HIS A 40 -30.47 4.97 55.51
CA HIS A 40 -29.90 4.77 54.18
C HIS A 40 -29.16 6.02 53.71
N LEU A 41 -27.98 5.83 53.13
CA LEU A 41 -27.28 6.88 52.39
C LEU A 41 -27.67 6.78 50.92
N GLN A 42 -28.37 7.79 50.43
CA GLN A 42 -28.74 7.88 49.03
C GLN A 42 -27.90 8.95 48.33
N LEU A 43 -27.19 8.55 47.29
CA LEU A 43 -26.60 9.49 46.34
C LEU A 43 -27.74 10.18 45.59
N THR A 44 -28.02 11.43 45.95
CA THR A 44 -29.16 12.22 45.44
C THR A 44 -28.78 12.96 44.17
N GLU A 45 -27.54 13.45 44.09
CA GLU A 45 -27.01 14.13 42.92
C GLU A 45 -25.54 13.75 42.69
N ALA A 46 -25.19 13.55 41.43
CA ALA A 46 -23.82 13.39 40.97
C ALA A 46 -23.68 14.12 39.63
N GLN A 47 -22.88 15.18 39.64
CA GLN A 47 -22.56 16.00 38.49
C GLN A 47 -21.04 15.94 38.26
N PRO A 48 -20.54 15.55 37.08
CA PRO A 48 -21.30 14.87 36.05
C PRO A 48 -21.80 13.50 36.53
N ASN A 49 -22.66 12.89 35.73
CA ASN A 49 -23.21 11.57 36.02
C ASN A 49 -22.09 10.55 36.32
N LEU A 50 -22.33 9.59 37.24
CA LEU A 50 -21.33 8.56 37.57
C LEU A 50 -20.88 7.70 36.38
N LEU A 51 -21.66 7.64 35.31
CA LEU A 51 -21.30 6.89 34.12
C LEU A 51 -20.75 7.77 32.99
N GLU A 52 -20.67 9.09 33.18
CA GLU A 52 -20.13 10.04 32.19
C GLU A 52 -18.60 9.91 32.08
N ILE A 53 -18.05 9.65 30.91
CA ILE A 53 -16.61 9.44 30.73
C ILE A 53 -15.86 10.63 30.11
N GLY A 54 -16.57 11.69 29.69
CA GLY A 54 -15.98 12.78 28.90
C GLY A 54 -15.91 12.42 27.40
N ASN A 55 -15.52 13.38 26.56
CA ASN A 55 -15.50 13.19 25.10
C ASN A 55 -14.11 12.89 24.52
N ASN A 56 -13.05 13.15 25.28
CA ASN A 56 -11.67 13.01 24.84
C ASN A 56 -10.73 12.80 26.04
N GLN A 57 -9.45 12.52 25.75
CA GLN A 57 -8.43 12.23 26.77
C GLN A 57 -8.31 13.34 27.83
N ASP A 58 -8.34 14.60 27.42
CA ASP A 58 -8.14 15.74 28.33
C ASP A 58 -9.34 15.91 29.27
N GLU A 59 -10.56 15.83 28.74
CA GLU A 59 -11.79 15.86 29.54
C GLU A 59 -11.85 14.70 30.53
N THR A 60 -11.54 13.47 30.10
CA THR A 60 -11.54 12.31 31.00
C THR A 60 -10.51 12.44 32.11
N LYS A 61 -9.30 12.94 31.79
CA LYS A 61 -8.25 13.21 32.79
C LYS A 61 -8.70 14.26 33.81
N LYS A 62 -9.31 15.35 33.34
CA LYS A 62 -9.89 16.38 34.23
C LYS A 62 -10.95 15.78 35.15
N LEU A 63 -11.87 14.98 34.61
CA LEU A 63 -12.91 14.29 35.40
C LEU A 63 -12.31 13.34 36.44
N LEU A 64 -11.23 12.64 36.10
CA LEU A 64 -10.53 11.73 37.02
C LEU A 64 -9.92 12.52 38.18
N GLU A 65 -9.20 13.60 37.90
CA GLU A 65 -8.56 14.42 38.91
C GLU A 65 -9.58 15.05 39.87
N GLU A 66 -10.65 15.65 39.34
CA GLU A 66 -11.73 16.22 40.15
C GLU A 66 -12.42 15.16 41.02
N HIS A 67 -12.69 13.97 40.45
CA HIS A 67 -13.30 12.87 41.19
C HIS A 67 -12.41 12.33 42.30
N GLU A 68 -11.09 12.20 42.07
CA GLU A 68 -10.13 11.79 43.11
C GLU A 68 -10.06 12.81 44.26
N GLN A 69 -10.08 14.11 43.94
CA GLN A 69 -10.15 15.17 44.95
C GLN A 69 -11.45 15.12 45.75
N LEU A 70 -12.58 14.89 45.09
CA LEU A 70 -13.89 14.75 45.74
C LEU A 70 -13.89 13.55 46.68
N LEU A 71 -13.43 12.39 46.20
CA LEU A 71 -13.33 11.16 46.99
C LEU A 71 -12.44 11.34 48.22
N ALA A 72 -11.30 12.04 48.07
CA ALA A 72 -10.41 12.36 49.19
C ALA A 72 -11.09 13.27 50.22
N LYS A 73 -11.83 14.30 49.79
CA LYS A 73 -12.62 15.17 50.68
C LYS A 73 -13.72 14.40 51.41
N LEU A 74 -14.41 13.50 50.73
CA LEU A 74 -15.45 12.67 51.31
C LEU A 74 -14.89 11.70 52.36
N LYS A 75 -13.78 11.03 52.06
CA LYS A 75 -13.06 10.17 53.02
C LYS A 75 -12.49 10.94 54.20
N LYS A 76 -12.06 12.21 54.03
CA LYS A 76 -11.64 13.05 55.16
C LYS A 76 -12.78 13.29 56.15
N ASN A 77 -14.02 13.34 55.68
CA ASN A 77 -15.22 13.50 56.51
C ASN A 77 -15.70 12.17 57.13
N GLU A 78 -15.07 11.04 56.81
CA GLU A 78 -15.39 9.72 57.36
C GLU A 78 -15.30 9.69 58.88
N GLY A 79 -14.33 10.39 59.47
CA GLY A 79 -14.21 10.53 60.93
C GLY A 79 -15.45 11.16 61.58
N GLY A 80 -16.14 12.07 60.87
CA GLY A 80 -17.40 12.64 61.33
C GLY A 80 -18.56 11.65 61.30
N VAL A 81 -18.59 10.74 60.31
CA VAL A 81 -19.57 9.66 60.23
C VAL A 81 -19.37 8.66 61.38
N TRP A 82 -18.12 8.31 61.69
CA TRP A 82 -17.81 7.45 62.82
C TRP A 82 -18.11 8.10 64.17
N ALA A 83 -17.88 9.41 64.31
CA ALA A 83 -18.24 10.15 65.52
C ALA A 83 -19.77 10.15 65.74
N LEU A 84 -20.56 10.32 64.68
CA LEU A 84 -22.03 10.23 64.76
C LEU A 84 -22.51 8.82 65.10
N LEU A 85 -21.83 7.78 64.62
CA LEU A 85 -22.10 6.40 65.01
C LEU A 85 -21.80 6.16 66.50
N GLU A 86 -20.67 6.67 67.00
CA GLU A 86 -20.30 6.57 68.42
C GLU A 86 -21.28 7.36 69.33
N GLU A 87 -21.77 8.50 68.86
CA GLU A 87 -22.79 9.29 69.57
C GLU A 87 -24.15 8.58 69.58
N ALA A 88 -24.54 7.92 68.48
CA ALA A 88 -25.72 7.08 68.43
C ALA A 88 -25.63 5.89 69.41
N ASP A 89 -24.46 5.23 69.49
CA ASP A 89 -24.21 4.14 70.44
C ASP A 89 -24.30 4.61 71.90
N LYS A 90 -23.77 5.80 72.21
CA LYS A 90 -23.89 6.42 73.55
C LYS A 90 -25.33 6.76 73.89
N THR A 91 -26.09 7.27 72.92
CA THR A 91 -27.51 7.64 73.09
C THR A 91 -28.39 6.41 73.27
N ALA A 92 -28.07 5.31 72.58
CA ALA A 92 -28.72 4.01 72.75
C ALA A 92 -28.59 3.51 74.19
N ALA A 93 -27.38 3.57 74.76
CA ALA A 93 -27.10 3.14 76.12
C ALA A 93 -27.79 3.98 77.21
N GLN A 94 -28.27 5.19 76.87
CA GLN A 94 -28.97 6.09 77.79
C GLN A 94 -30.50 5.94 77.75
N LYS A 95 -31.06 5.36 76.67
CA LYS A 95 -32.51 5.21 76.48
C LYS A 95 -32.94 3.76 76.65
N GLU A 96 -33.52 3.44 77.80
CA GLU A 96 -34.08 2.11 78.08
C GLU A 96 -35.16 1.75 77.04
N GLY A 97 -34.93 0.66 76.28
CA GLY A 97 -35.88 0.09 75.32
C GLY A 97 -35.66 0.43 73.84
N GLU A 98 -34.79 1.39 73.49
CA GLU A 98 -34.49 1.76 72.09
C GLU A 98 -33.14 1.23 71.56
N GLU A 99 -32.37 0.50 72.38
CA GLU A 99 -31.01 0.02 72.04
C GLU A 99 -30.94 -0.77 70.73
N LEU A 100 -31.93 -1.62 70.47
CA LEU A 100 -31.97 -2.44 69.24
C LEU A 100 -32.12 -1.60 67.98
N VAL A 101 -32.86 -0.49 68.06
CA VAL A 101 -33.11 0.42 66.93
C VAL A 101 -31.84 1.19 66.58
N TYR A 102 -31.17 1.81 67.56
CA TYR A 102 -29.93 2.53 67.30
C TYR A 102 -28.82 1.60 66.81
N LYS A 103 -28.74 0.38 67.33
CA LYS A 103 -27.79 -0.64 66.85
C LYS A 103 -28.06 -1.03 65.41
N ALA A 104 -29.33 -1.26 65.03
CA ALA A 104 -29.71 -1.54 63.66
C ALA A 104 -29.43 -0.36 62.71
N MET A 105 -29.72 0.87 63.15
CA MET A 105 -29.41 2.10 62.42
C MET A 105 -27.90 2.29 62.20
N ALA A 106 -27.06 1.99 63.20
CA ALA A 106 -25.62 2.09 63.10
C ALA A 106 -25.02 1.09 62.10
N VAL A 107 -25.48 -0.17 62.13
CA VAL A 107 -25.10 -1.19 61.15
C VAL A 107 -25.52 -0.79 59.74
N SER A 108 -26.77 -0.34 59.59
CA SER A 108 -27.33 0.10 58.31
C SER A 108 -26.57 1.30 57.72
N LEU A 109 -26.20 2.29 58.55
CA LEU A 109 -25.41 3.45 58.12
C LEU A 109 -23.97 3.07 57.74
N SER A 110 -23.33 2.16 58.49
CA SER A 110 -21.99 1.66 58.19
C SER A 110 -21.95 0.90 56.85
N GLU A 111 -22.93 0.02 56.61
CA GLU A 111 -23.08 -0.67 55.33
C GLU A 111 -23.34 0.30 54.19
N ALA A 112 -24.25 1.26 54.37
CA ALA A 112 -24.55 2.27 53.37
C ALA A 112 -23.32 3.14 53.01
N TRP A 113 -22.49 3.50 53.99
CA TRP A 113 -21.23 4.23 53.75
C TRP A 113 -20.24 3.41 52.94
N LYS A 114 -20.03 2.14 53.31
CA LYS A 114 -19.17 1.21 52.56
C LYS A 114 -19.66 1.05 51.12
N THR A 115 -20.97 0.92 50.92
CA THR A 115 -21.58 0.83 49.60
C THR A 115 -21.35 2.11 48.79
N LEU A 116 -21.55 3.29 49.37
CA LEU A 116 -21.31 4.58 48.70
C LEU A 116 -19.85 4.70 48.25
N VAL A 117 -18.90 4.47 49.17
CA VAL A 117 -17.46 4.54 48.86
C VAL A 117 -17.10 3.54 47.76
N ALA A 118 -17.65 2.32 47.80
CA ALA A 118 -17.44 1.33 46.74
C ALA A 118 -17.95 1.80 45.36
N HIS A 119 -19.10 2.49 45.29
CA HIS A 119 -19.60 3.06 44.02
C HIS A 119 -18.69 4.18 43.51
N LEU A 120 -18.18 5.04 44.39
CA LEU A 120 -17.27 6.12 44.01
C LEU A 120 -15.88 5.59 43.60
N GLU A 121 -15.39 4.53 44.22
CA GLU A 121 -14.18 3.83 43.76
C GLU A 121 -14.42 3.16 42.38
N LYS A 122 -15.59 2.57 42.16
CA LYS A 122 -15.96 2.01 40.85
C LYS A 122 -15.99 3.08 39.75
N ARG A 123 -16.48 4.28 40.08
CA ARG A 123 -16.40 5.48 39.21
C ARG A 123 -14.96 5.88 38.88
N ARG A 124 -14.07 5.85 39.86
CA ARG A 124 -12.64 6.13 39.66
C ARG A 124 -12.04 5.12 38.68
N SER A 125 -12.29 3.82 38.88
CA SER A 125 -11.82 2.77 37.97
C SER A 125 -12.37 2.93 36.55
N LEU A 126 -13.63 3.32 36.39
CA LEU A 126 -14.22 3.64 35.08
C LEU A 126 -13.44 4.74 34.35
N LEU A 127 -13.11 5.84 35.05
CA LEU A 127 -12.39 6.96 34.47
C LEU A 127 -10.95 6.60 34.10
N ILE A 128 -10.26 5.80 34.91
CA ILE A 128 -8.93 5.29 34.58
C ILE A 128 -8.98 4.46 33.29
N LEU A 129 -9.98 3.59 33.16
CA LEU A 129 -10.16 2.77 31.97
C LEU A 129 -10.48 3.61 30.73
N ALA A 130 -11.32 4.63 30.88
CA ALA A 130 -11.60 5.60 29.83
C ALA A 130 -10.36 6.40 29.41
N CYS A 131 -9.50 6.82 30.35
CA CYS A 131 -8.22 7.47 30.04
C CYS A 131 -7.35 6.60 29.14
N HIS A 132 -7.18 5.32 29.49
CA HIS A 132 -6.40 4.38 28.67
C HIS A 132 -7.01 4.16 27.28
N PHE A 133 -8.35 4.07 27.20
CA PHE A 133 -9.03 3.95 25.92
C PHE A 133 -8.78 5.16 25.01
N PHE A 134 -8.98 6.38 25.52
CA PHE A 134 -8.75 7.60 24.74
C PHE A 134 -7.28 7.80 24.37
N GLU A 135 -6.35 7.39 25.24
CA GLU A 135 -4.91 7.40 24.93
C GLU A 135 -4.59 6.47 23.76
N CYS A 136 -5.05 5.21 23.80
CA CYS A 136 -4.85 4.27 22.71
C CYS A 136 -5.53 4.73 21.40
N ALA A 137 -6.71 5.36 21.51
CA ALA A 137 -7.42 5.92 20.37
C ALA A 137 -6.63 7.04 19.68
N LEU A 138 -5.99 7.92 20.45
CA LEU A 138 -5.16 8.99 19.92
C LEU A 138 -3.95 8.47 19.15
N GLU A 139 -3.31 7.39 19.60
CA GLU A 139 -2.19 6.77 18.89
C GLU A 139 -2.58 6.26 17.49
N VAL A 140 -3.77 5.68 17.35
CA VAL A 140 -4.29 5.21 16.05
C VAL A 140 -4.69 6.39 15.16
N MET A 141 -5.30 7.44 15.73
CA MET A 141 -5.67 8.64 14.98
C MET A 141 -4.44 9.37 14.42
N LEU A 142 -3.40 9.49 15.23
CA LEU A 142 -2.15 10.17 14.90
C LEU A 142 -1.17 9.29 14.12
N PHE A 143 -1.55 8.05 13.77
CA PHE A 143 -0.68 7.16 13.00
C PHE A 143 -0.28 7.83 11.67
N PRO A 144 1.03 7.93 11.38
CA PRO A 144 1.52 8.69 10.26
C PRO A 144 1.11 8.03 8.94
N ILE A 145 0.71 8.87 7.98
CA ILE A 145 0.63 8.51 6.56
C ILE A 145 1.78 9.27 5.90
N GLU A 146 2.93 8.61 5.78
CA GLU A 146 4.06 9.20 5.08
C GLU A 146 3.80 9.19 3.57
N PRO A 147 4.14 10.24 2.81
CA PRO A 147 3.99 10.25 1.36
C PRO A 147 4.93 9.22 0.70
N ALA A 148 4.49 8.63 -0.43
CA ALA A 148 5.25 7.61 -1.17
C ALA A 148 6.68 8.04 -1.54
N GLU A 149 6.92 9.34 -1.73
CA GLU A 149 8.23 9.89 -2.12
C GLU A 149 9.32 9.74 -1.04
N VAL A 150 8.92 9.58 0.24
CA VAL A 150 9.84 9.48 1.38
C VAL A 150 10.17 8.02 1.73
N LEU A 151 9.33 7.09 1.29
CA LEU A 151 9.49 5.66 1.56
C LEU A 151 10.42 5.03 0.52
N GLU A 152 11.57 4.55 0.98
CA GLU A 152 12.40 3.63 0.20
C GLU A 152 11.55 2.43 -0.26
N PRO A 153 11.71 1.95 -1.51
CA PRO A 153 10.96 0.83 -2.08
C PRO A 153 11.40 -0.51 -1.46
N SER A 154 11.24 -0.65 -0.16
CA SER A 154 11.50 -1.87 0.58
C SER A 154 10.18 -2.42 1.12
N GLU A 155 9.76 -3.57 0.59
CA GLU A 155 8.60 -4.34 1.06
C GLU A 155 8.62 -4.56 2.58
N THR A 156 9.82 -4.63 3.17
CA THR A 156 10.01 -4.82 4.61
C THR A 156 9.48 -3.66 5.46
N ARG A 157 9.63 -2.40 5.00
CA ARG A 157 9.14 -1.22 5.74
C ARG A 157 7.62 -1.12 5.68
N SER A 158 7.03 -1.39 4.51
CA SER A 158 5.58 -1.34 4.36
C SER A 158 4.87 -2.41 5.21
N CYS A 159 5.41 -3.63 5.23
CA CYS A 159 4.89 -4.71 6.07
C CYS A 159 5.01 -4.38 7.58
N ALA A 160 6.13 -3.78 8.00
CA ALA A 160 6.33 -3.36 9.38
C ALA A 160 5.30 -2.30 9.84
N LEU A 161 5.05 -1.29 9.01
CA LEU A 161 4.06 -0.23 9.31
C LEU A 161 2.63 -0.78 9.39
N SER A 162 2.26 -1.71 8.50
CA SER A 162 0.97 -2.39 8.58
C SER A 162 0.83 -3.23 9.85
N SER A 163 1.89 -3.91 10.30
CA SER A 163 1.90 -4.66 11.56
C SER A 163 1.70 -3.74 12.77
N GLU A 164 2.45 -2.65 12.83
CA GLU A 164 2.37 -1.68 13.94
C GLU A 164 0.97 -1.06 14.06
N MET A 165 0.38 -0.67 12.92
CA MET A 165 -0.98 -0.13 12.88
C MET A 165 -2.03 -1.15 13.37
N LEU A 166 -1.84 -2.42 13.01
CA LEU A 166 -2.75 -3.49 13.39
C LEU A 166 -2.64 -3.82 14.88
N GLU A 167 -1.45 -3.78 15.45
CA GLU A 167 -1.19 -3.91 16.89
C GLU A 167 -1.87 -2.78 17.69
N LYS A 168 -1.68 -1.52 17.29
CA LYS A 168 -2.34 -0.36 17.91
C LYS A 168 -3.86 -0.42 17.79
N SER A 169 -4.37 -0.82 16.62
CA SER A 169 -5.80 -1.02 16.40
C SER A 169 -6.38 -2.14 17.27
N MET A 170 -5.62 -3.22 17.48
CA MET A 170 -6.03 -4.32 18.36
C MET A 170 -6.04 -3.90 19.82
N LEU A 171 -5.06 -3.10 20.25
CA LEU A 171 -5.00 -2.55 21.60
C LEU A 171 -6.22 -1.68 21.92
N VAL A 172 -6.57 -0.73 21.04
CA VAL A 172 -7.74 0.14 21.27
C VAL A 172 -9.07 -0.65 21.26
N LEU A 173 -9.20 -1.67 20.42
CA LEU A 173 -10.36 -2.58 20.41
C LEU A 173 -10.50 -3.36 21.72
N ASN A 174 -9.39 -3.84 22.28
CA ASN A 174 -9.42 -4.54 23.57
C ASN A 174 -9.81 -3.57 24.69
N LYS A 175 -9.28 -2.36 24.69
CA LYS A 175 -9.61 -1.33 25.68
C LYS A 175 -11.04 -0.84 25.59
N SER A 176 -11.60 -0.73 24.38
CA SER A 176 -13.01 -0.37 24.20
C SER A 176 -13.93 -1.46 24.72
N ARG A 177 -13.63 -2.74 24.47
CA ARG A 177 -14.40 -3.86 25.03
C ARG A 177 -14.37 -3.87 26.56
N GLU A 178 -13.18 -3.74 27.15
CA GLU A 178 -13.00 -3.67 28.60
C GLU A 178 -13.86 -2.52 29.20
N LEU A 179 -13.84 -1.34 28.55
CA LEU A 179 -14.60 -0.17 28.98
C LEU A 179 -16.11 -0.36 28.86
N LEU A 180 -16.59 -0.93 27.75
CA LEU A 180 -18.02 -1.20 27.53
C LEU A 180 -18.56 -2.24 28.51
N GLU A 181 -17.80 -3.31 28.76
CA GLU A 181 -18.15 -4.32 29.77
C GLU A 181 -18.21 -3.70 31.17
N PHE A 182 -17.22 -2.87 31.54
CA PHE A 182 -17.22 -2.17 32.82
C PHE A 182 -18.40 -1.21 32.97
N LEU A 183 -18.74 -0.45 31.92
CA LEU A 183 -19.91 0.43 31.90
C LEU A 183 -21.21 -0.35 32.12
N LYS A 184 -21.36 -1.51 31.47
CA LYS A 184 -22.53 -2.38 31.60
C LYS A 184 -22.64 -2.96 33.01
N ASP A 185 -21.53 -3.41 33.58
CA ASP A 185 -21.47 -3.92 34.96
C ASP A 185 -21.68 -2.82 36.00
N PHE A 186 -21.32 -1.57 35.70
CA PHE A 186 -21.59 -0.45 36.58
C PHE A 186 -23.06 -0.05 36.51
N GLN A 187 -23.65 0.00 35.31
CA GLN A 187 -25.07 0.31 35.10
C GLN A 187 -26.01 -0.70 35.78
N SER A 188 -25.65 -1.98 35.84
CA SER A 188 -26.50 -3.04 36.40
C SER A 188 -26.68 -2.95 37.93
N LEU A 189 -25.86 -2.16 38.64
CA LEU A 189 -25.96 -1.99 40.09
C LEU A 189 -27.28 -1.31 40.50
N GLN A 190 -28.02 -1.97 41.38
CA GLN A 190 -29.37 -1.60 41.83
C GLN A 190 -29.47 -0.16 42.39
N ALA A 191 -28.41 0.35 43.02
CA ALA A 191 -28.36 1.72 43.56
C ALA A 191 -28.40 2.82 42.50
N LEU A 192 -28.09 2.48 41.24
CA LEU A 192 -28.14 3.40 40.10
C LEU A 192 -29.43 3.26 39.28
N GLN A 193 -30.22 2.21 39.49
CA GLN A 193 -31.43 1.92 38.70
C GLN A 193 -32.58 2.92 38.91
N TYR A 194 -32.57 3.70 40.01
CA TYR A 194 -33.65 4.64 40.36
C TYR A 194 -33.36 6.11 40.00
N GLY A 195 -32.27 6.43 39.30
CA GLY A 195 -31.87 7.82 38.99
C GLY A 195 -31.49 8.09 37.53
N ARG A 196 -31.17 9.36 37.20
CA ARG A 196 -30.68 9.82 35.88
C ARG A 196 -29.40 9.11 35.37
N ALA A 197 -28.88 8.13 36.09
CA ALA A 197 -27.74 7.26 35.75
C ALA A 197 -27.91 6.52 34.43
N SER A 198 -29.12 6.10 34.06
CA SER A 198 -29.35 5.42 32.78
C SER A 198 -28.94 6.29 31.59
N HIS A 199 -29.28 7.58 31.59
CA HIS A 199 -28.94 8.49 30.48
C HIS A 199 -27.42 8.74 30.36
N GLY A 200 -26.70 8.84 31.49
CA GLY A 200 -25.24 8.97 31.48
C GLY A 200 -24.55 7.73 30.90
N ALA A 201 -25.09 6.53 31.19
CA ALA A 201 -24.60 5.29 30.61
C ALA A 201 -24.73 5.28 29.08
N TRP A 202 -25.94 5.57 28.56
CA TRP A 202 -26.21 5.57 27.12
C TRP A 202 -25.36 6.61 26.37
N SER A 203 -25.15 7.80 26.97
CA SER A 203 -24.24 8.81 26.46
C SER A 203 -22.83 8.26 26.30
N SER A 204 -22.28 7.65 27.35
CA SER A 204 -20.92 7.08 27.33
C SER A 204 -20.78 5.88 26.39
N PHE A 205 -21.78 5.00 26.33
CA PHE A 205 -21.83 3.92 25.33
C PHE A 205 -21.71 4.49 23.91
N GLY A 206 -22.57 5.48 23.58
CA GLY A 206 -22.55 6.11 22.27
C GLY A 206 -21.23 6.81 21.95
N LYS A 207 -20.55 7.41 22.94
CA LYS A 207 -19.22 8.02 22.75
C LYS A 207 -18.14 6.99 22.40
N VAL A 208 -18.11 5.87 23.12
CA VAL A 208 -17.15 4.78 22.84
C VAL A 208 -17.44 4.17 21.47
N GLU A 209 -18.70 3.83 21.18
CA GLU A 209 -19.10 3.24 19.90
C GLU A 209 -18.82 4.19 18.72
N GLY A 210 -19.18 5.46 18.84
CA GLY A 210 -18.93 6.46 17.81
C GLY A 210 -17.44 6.70 17.55
N LEU A 211 -16.62 6.75 18.61
CA LEU A 211 -15.17 6.85 18.42
C LEU A 211 -14.60 5.59 17.74
N MET A 212 -15.09 4.40 18.10
CA MET A 212 -14.65 3.15 17.47
C MET A 212 -14.98 3.11 15.97
N GLU A 213 -16.12 3.67 15.55
CA GLU A 213 -16.46 3.81 14.14
C GLU A 213 -15.47 4.73 13.40
N ILE A 214 -15.17 5.89 13.98
CA ILE A 214 -14.18 6.84 13.43
C ILE A 214 -12.79 6.19 13.31
N LEU A 215 -12.36 5.45 14.35
CA LEU A 215 -11.07 4.74 14.34
C LEU A 215 -11.03 3.63 13.28
N GLN A 216 -12.14 2.92 13.08
CA GLN A 216 -12.23 1.90 12.04
C GLN A 216 -12.12 2.51 10.64
N ASP A 217 -12.77 3.65 10.40
CA ASP A 217 -12.65 4.37 9.14
C ASP A 217 -11.26 4.94 8.93
N ARG A 218 -10.63 5.48 9.98
CA ARG A 218 -9.23 5.91 9.94
C ARG A 218 -8.30 4.77 9.55
N ARG A 219 -8.47 3.58 10.14
CA ARG A 219 -7.71 2.38 9.76
C ARG A 219 -7.91 2.03 8.29
N ARG A 220 -9.14 2.00 7.79
CA ARG A 220 -9.44 1.71 6.38
C ARG A 220 -8.76 2.72 5.43
N GLN A 221 -8.73 4.01 5.81
CA GLN A 221 -8.05 5.05 5.03
C GLN A 221 -6.53 4.82 4.98
N VAL A 222 -5.91 4.50 6.12
CA VAL A 222 -4.48 4.19 6.19
C VAL A 222 -4.17 2.94 5.35
N ASP A 223 -4.96 1.87 5.47
CA ASP A 223 -4.81 0.64 4.69
C ASP A 223 -4.98 0.88 3.17
N LEU A 224 -5.87 1.79 2.78
CA LEU A 224 -6.05 2.18 1.38
C LEU A 224 -4.83 2.96 0.86
N CYS A 225 -4.38 3.95 1.63
CA CYS A 225 -3.22 4.76 1.26
C CYS A 225 -1.96 3.90 1.13
N MET A 226 -1.69 3.02 2.10
CA MET A 226 -0.55 2.09 2.03
C MET A 226 -0.59 1.21 0.77
N ARG A 227 -1.75 0.65 0.41
CA ARG A 227 -1.91 -0.14 -0.81
C ARG A 227 -1.65 0.66 -2.07
N GLN A 228 -2.14 1.91 -2.12
CA GLN A 228 -1.88 2.80 -3.24
C GLN A 228 -0.38 3.11 -3.37
N GLN A 229 0.30 3.40 -2.26
CA GLN A 229 1.73 3.66 -2.24
C GLN A 229 2.56 2.46 -2.68
N GLN A 230 2.21 1.25 -2.21
CA GLN A 230 2.85 0.02 -2.68
C GLN A 230 2.72 -0.13 -4.19
N HIS A 231 1.53 0.13 -4.74
CA HIS A 231 1.30 0.07 -6.18
C HIS A 231 2.12 1.13 -6.95
N GLU A 232 2.17 2.36 -6.45
CA GLU A 232 2.98 3.44 -7.04
C GLU A 232 4.48 3.12 -7.02
N LEU A 233 5.00 2.58 -5.91
CA LEU A 233 6.39 2.16 -5.79
C LEU A 233 6.73 0.99 -6.73
N GLU A 234 5.83 0.01 -6.84
CA GLU A 234 5.98 -1.10 -7.80
C GLU A 234 6.01 -0.57 -9.24
N MET A 235 5.14 0.40 -9.56
CA MET A 235 5.12 1.06 -10.87
C MET A 235 6.44 1.76 -11.17
N ILE A 236 6.94 2.59 -10.25
CA ILE A 236 8.22 3.30 -10.40
C ILE A 236 9.37 2.30 -10.57
N TYR A 237 9.36 1.21 -9.80
CA TYR A 237 10.36 0.15 -9.94
C TYR A 237 10.34 -0.48 -11.34
N ARG A 238 9.15 -0.84 -11.85
CA ARG A 238 8.99 -1.40 -13.20
C ARG A 238 9.46 -0.42 -14.28
N ILE A 239 9.14 0.86 -14.16
CA ILE A 239 9.61 1.89 -15.10
C ILE A 239 11.14 1.98 -15.08
N ARG A 240 11.77 2.05 -13.91
CA ARG A 240 13.24 2.10 -13.80
C ARG A 240 13.93 0.85 -14.35
N GLN A 241 13.31 -0.31 -14.14
CA GLN A 241 13.80 -1.57 -14.71
C GLN A 241 13.73 -1.54 -16.24
N TRP A 242 12.60 -1.07 -16.79
CA TRP A 242 12.42 -0.89 -18.23
C TRP A 242 13.45 0.07 -18.80
N GLU A 243 13.68 1.23 -18.17
CA GLU A 243 14.65 2.23 -18.64
C GLU A 243 16.08 1.68 -18.65
N ARG A 244 16.45 0.84 -17.68
CA ARG A 244 17.75 0.17 -17.68
C ARG A 244 17.90 -0.77 -18.88
N GLN A 245 16.87 -1.57 -19.17
CA GLN A 245 16.89 -2.49 -20.30
C GLN A 245 16.86 -1.76 -21.64
N GLU A 246 16.10 -0.66 -21.75
CA GLU A 246 16.10 0.21 -22.93
C GLU A 246 17.50 0.80 -23.16
N GLN A 247 18.19 1.26 -22.12
CA GLN A 247 19.56 1.76 -22.23
C GLN A 247 20.53 0.68 -22.73
N GLU A 248 20.44 -0.55 -22.23
CA GLU A 248 21.28 -1.67 -22.70
C GLU A 248 21.08 -1.93 -24.20
N VAL A 249 19.83 -1.94 -24.66
CA VAL A 249 19.48 -2.12 -26.09
C VAL A 249 19.99 -0.97 -26.94
N THR A 250 19.73 0.26 -26.51
CA THR A 250 20.13 1.47 -27.22
C THR A 250 21.65 1.56 -27.32
N GLN A 251 22.37 1.16 -26.27
CA GLN A 251 23.82 1.05 -26.30
C GLN A 251 24.30 -0.02 -27.29
N TRP A 252 23.67 -1.20 -27.30
CA TRP A 252 24.00 -2.24 -28.28
C TRP A 252 23.79 -1.78 -29.72
N PHE A 253 22.69 -1.10 -30.03
CA PHE A 253 22.48 -0.51 -31.35
C PHE A 253 23.59 0.49 -31.70
N LYS A 254 23.94 1.37 -30.77
CA LYS A 254 24.94 2.42 -30.98
C LYS A 254 26.38 1.92 -31.11
N GLU A 255 26.73 0.82 -30.44
CA GLU A 255 28.12 0.33 -30.39
C GLU A 255 28.39 -0.84 -31.33
N LYS A 256 27.37 -1.66 -31.65
CA LYS A 256 27.54 -2.86 -32.46
C LYS A 256 26.84 -2.74 -33.81
N ALA A 257 25.57 -2.36 -33.82
CA ALA A 257 24.78 -2.32 -35.05
C ALA A 257 25.22 -1.22 -36.01
N THR A 258 25.46 -0.01 -35.51
CA THR A 258 25.99 1.12 -36.31
C THR A 258 27.33 0.76 -36.95
N LEU A 259 28.31 0.28 -36.16
CA LEU A 259 29.64 -0.09 -36.67
C LEU A 259 29.56 -1.21 -37.72
N PHE A 260 28.68 -2.19 -37.53
CA PHE A 260 28.48 -3.26 -38.51
C PHE A 260 27.89 -2.71 -39.82
N LEU A 261 26.92 -1.82 -39.74
CA LEU A 261 26.21 -1.25 -40.90
C LEU A 261 26.99 -0.15 -41.62
N GLU A 262 27.92 0.53 -40.94
CA GLU A 262 28.87 1.47 -41.56
C GLU A 262 29.85 0.77 -42.52
N ASN A 263 30.08 -0.54 -42.34
CA ASN A 263 30.91 -1.30 -43.26
C ASN A 263 30.22 -1.47 -44.63
N SER A 264 30.68 -0.68 -45.60
CA SER A 264 30.16 -0.66 -46.97
C SER A 264 30.85 -1.67 -47.92
N GLN A 265 31.79 -2.48 -47.44
CA GLN A 265 32.57 -3.40 -48.30
C GLN A 265 31.70 -4.51 -48.89
N LEU A 266 31.87 -4.84 -50.18
CA LEU A 266 31.14 -5.93 -50.84
C LEU A 266 32.02 -7.15 -51.17
N GLY A 267 33.30 -7.12 -50.77
CA GLY A 267 34.31 -8.10 -51.13
C GLY A 267 34.91 -7.83 -52.52
N SER A 268 36.13 -8.31 -52.74
CA SER A 268 36.86 -8.18 -54.01
C SER A 268 36.83 -9.45 -54.88
N SER A 269 36.29 -10.55 -54.34
CA SER A 269 36.13 -11.84 -55.02
C SER A 269 34.86 -12.56 -54.57
N LEU A 270 34.49 -13.63 -55.29
CA LEU A 270 33.37 -14.50 -54.89
C LEU A 270 33.55 -15.03 -53.47
N SER A 271 34.74 -15.55 -53.14
CA SER A 271 35.05 -16.12 -51.82
C SER A 271 34.90 -15.08 -50.71
N GLU A 272 35.49 -13.89 -50.89
CA GLU A 272 35.39 -12.83 -49.87
C GLU A 272 33.95 -12.36 -49.66
N ASN A 273 33.16 -12.28 -50.73
CA ASN A 273 31.75 -11.92 -50.63
C ASN A 273 30.93 -13.02 -49.93
N GLU A 274 31.23 -14.30 -50.17
CA GLU A 274 30.60 -15.42 -49.46
C GLU A 274 30.92 -15.43 -47.97
N ASP A 275 32.15 -15.04 -47.60
CA ASP A 275 32.53 -14.87 -46.19
C ASP A 275 31.78 -13.69 -45.54
N LEU A 276 31.65 -12.54 -46.22
CA LEU A 276 30.82 -11.42 -45.74
C LEU A 276 29.33 -11.80 -45.58
N LEU A 277 28.80 -12.64 -46.47
CA LEU A 277 27.44 -13.19 -46.34
C LEU A 277 27.30 -14.13 -45.14
N ARG A 278 28.37 -14.86 -44.78
CA ARG A 278 28.40 -15.69 -43.57
C ARG A 278 28.42 -14.82 -42.31
N GLU A 279 29.30 -13.82 -42.27
CA GLU A 279 29.35 -12.84 -41.18
C GLU A 279 28.01 -12.12 -40.98
N TYR A 280 27.35 -11.72 -42.07
CA TYR A 280 26.00 -11.15 -42.02
C TYR A 280 25.00 -12.08 -41.35
N LYS A 281 24.98 -13.37 -41.70
CA LYS A 281 24.03 -14.34 -41.12
C LYS A 281 24.28 -14.55 -39.63
N GLU A 282 25.55 -14.61 -39.23
CA GLU A 282 25.93 -14.72 -37.81
C GLU A 282 25.52 -13.47 -37.02
N PHE A 283 25.71 -12.28 -37.61
CA PHE A 283 25.27 -11.03 -37.01
C PHE A 283 23.74 -10.93 -36.93
N GLU A 284 23.02 -11.32 -38.00
CA GLU A 284 21.56 -11.36 -38.05
C GLU A 284 20.98 -12.23 -36.93
N GLN A 285 21.60 -13.40 -36.66
CA GLN A 285 21.16 -14.27 -35.57
C GLN A 285 21.27 -13.59 -34.21
N LYS A 286 22.41 -12.95 -33.92
CA LYS A 286 22.59 -12.16 -32.69
C LYS A 286 21.60 -10.99 -32.61
N ALA A 287 21.37 -10.30 -33.72
CA ALA A 287 20.43 -9.18 -33.78
C ALA A 287 18.97 -9.60 -33.51
N LYS A 288 18.58 -10.82 -33.91
CA LYS A 288 17.24 -11.36 -33.60
C LYS A 288 17.02 -11.54 -32.10
N GLU A 289 18.04 -11.94 -31.34
CA GLU A 289 17.95 -12.07 -29.87
C GLU A 289 17.64 -10.70 -29.22
N TRP A 290 18.30 -9.64 -29.70
CA TRP A 290 18.00 -8.27 -29.29
C TRP A 290 16.63 -7.79 -29.76
N GLY A 291 16.17 -8.22 -30.94
CA GLY A 291 14.83 -7.93 -31.44
C GLY A 291 13.73 -8.48 -30.54
N VAL A 292 13.85 -9.72 -30.05
CA VAL A 292 12.91 -10.29 -29.07
C VAL A 292 12.88 -9.46 -27.78
N LEU A 293 14.04 -8.94 -27.35
CA LEU A 293 14.11 -8.09 -26.17
C LEU A 293 13.44 -6.73 -26.41
N VAL A 294 13.59 -6.13 -27.59
CA VAL A 294 12.87 -4.91 -28.01
C VAL A 294 11.36 -5.14 -28.01
N GLU A 295 10.88 -6.20 -28.65
CA GLU A 295 9.44 -6.52 -28.70
C GLU A 295 8.84 -6.67 -27.29
N ARG A 296 9.56 -7.37 -26.40
CA ARG A 296 9.17 -7.47 -24.99
C ARG A 296 9.11 -6.11 -24.30
N LEU A 297 10.09 -5.23 -24.52
CA LEU A 297 10.10 -3.89 -23.95
C LEU A 297 8.95 -3.04 -24.47
N LEU A 298 8.61 -3.13 -25.76
CA LEU A 298 7.47 -2.41 -26.34
C LEU A 298 6.15 -2.89 -25.74
N GLN A 299 5.98 -4.19 -25.54
CA GLN A 299 4.80 -4.73 -24.87
C GLN A 299 4.72 -4.27 -23.41
N GLN A 300 5.82 -4.35 -22.66
CA GLN A 300 5.88 -3.86 -21.28
C GLN A 300 5.54 -2.37 -21.17
N ALA A 301 6.04 -1.55 -22.10
CA ALA A 301 5.70 -0.13 -22.15
C ALA A 301 4.21 0.07 -22.40
N SER A 302 3.60 -0.67 -23.34
CA SER A 302 2.16 -0.61 -23.59
C SER A 302 1.32 -0.99 -22.36
N ASP A 303 1.72 -2.06 -21.66
CA ASP A 303 1.03 -2.51 -20.45
C ASP A 303 1.09 -1.46 -19.34
N LEU A 304 2.28 -0.87 -19.11
CA LEU A 304 2.47 0.22 -18.14
C LEU A 304 1.65 1.46 -18.51
N LEU A 305 1.62 1.85 -19.79
CA LEU A 305 0.86 3.01 -20.29
C LEU A 305 -0.65 2.83 -20.13
N SER A 306 -1.16 1.61 -20.26
CA SER A 306 -2.60 1.32 -20.06
C SER A 306 -3.07 1.43 -18.61
N SER A 307 -2.13 1.43 -17.65
CA SER A 307 -2.43 1.27 -16.23
C SER A 307 -2.51 2.58 -15.43
N ASN A 308 -2.07 3.72 -15.98
CA ASN A 308 -2.05 4.98 -15.25
C ASN A 308 -1.97 6.22 -16.16
N GLU A 309 -2.26 7.42 -15.62
CA GLU A 309 -2.10 8.70 -16.33
C GLU A 309 -1.14 9.60 -15.53
N SER A 310 0.17 9.43 -15.74
CA SER A 310 1.21 10.22 -15.04
C SER A 310 2.21 10.86 -16.01
N THR A 311 2.92 11.89 -15.57
CA THR A 311 3.95 12.58 -16.39
C THR A 311 5.13 11.65 -16.72
N GLN A 312 5.46 10.70 -15.84
CA GLN A 312 6.48 9.69 -16.10
C GLN A 312 6.10 8.78 -17.27
N LEU A 313 4.81 8.56 -17.48
CA LEU A 313 4.31 7.77 -18.61
C LEU A 313 4.46 8.50 -19.96
N GLN A 314 4.45 9.84 -19.98
CA GLN A 314 4.75 10.60 -21.21
C GLN A 314 6.18 10.33 -21.70
N HIS A 315 7.16 10.41 -20.79
CA HIS A 315 8.55 10.12 -21.12
C HIS A 315 8.78 8.65 -21.50
N LEU A 316 8.09 7.72 -20.83
CA LEU A 316 8.09 6.30 -21.22
C LEU A 316 7.55 6.10 -22.64
N SER A 317 6.46 6.77 -22.99
CA SER A 317 5.85 6.73 -24.32
C SER A 317 6.82 7.23 -25.40
N GLU A 318 7.42 8.41 -25.21
CA GLU A 318 8.40 8.99 -26.15
C GLU A 318 9.62 8.07 -26.36
N LYS A 319 10.16 7.50 -25.28
CA LYS A 319 11.26 6.54 -25.37
C LYS A 319 10.86 5.26 -26.08
N SER A 320 9.67 4.72 -25.81
CA SER A 320 9.15 3.51 -26.45
C SER A 320 8.96 3.71 -27.96
N GLU A 321 8.37 4.83 -28.37
CA GLU A 321 8.22 5.20 -29.78
C GLU A 321 9.57 5.34 -30.48
N LYS A 322 10.54 6.00 -29.83
CA LYS A 322 11.89 6.12 -30.34
C LYS A 322 12.57 4.75 -30.50
N LEU A 323 12.46 3.88 -29.49
CA LEU A 323 13.01 2.52 -29.53
C LEU A 323 12.43 1.75 -30.71
N LYS A 324 11.10 1.80 -30.91
CA LYS A 324 10.42 1.18 -32.05
C LYS A 324 10.96 1.71 -33.38
N ALA A 325 11.04 3.02 -33.55
CA ALA A 325 11.56 3.63 -34.78
C ALA A 325 13.00 3.21 -35.07
N THR A 326 13.87 3.19 -34.05
CA THR A 326 15.27 2.73 -34.21
C THR A 326 15.36 1.26 -34.61
N HIS A 327 14.48 0.41 -34.05
CA HIS A 327 14.42 -1.01 -34.37
C HIS A 327 14.00 -1.27 -35.82
N GLU A 328 12.96 -0.57 -36.28
CA GLU A 328 12.49 -0.65 -37.67
C GLU A 328 13.55 -0.15 -38.66
N GLN A 329 14.19 0.98 -38.34
CA GLN A 329 15.28 1.53 -39.15
C GLN A 329 16.46 0.55 -39.24
N PHE A 330 16.86 -0.06 -38.12
CA PHE A 330 17.93 -1.05 -38.09
C PHE A 330 17.65 -2.23 -39.04
N TRP A 331 16.45 -2.81 -38.97
CA TRP A 331 16.10 -3.94 -39.84
C TRP A 331 16.02 -3.54 -41.31
N SER A 332 15.55 -2.33 -41.62
CA SER A 332 15.60 -1.80 -42.99
C SER A 332 17.04 -1.75 -43.52
N LEU A 333 17.99 -1.24 -42.73
CA LEU A 333 19.40 -1.18 -43.11
C LEU A 333 20.03 -2.57 -43.26
N MET A 334 19.72 -3.50 -42.36
CA MET A 334 20.16 -4.90 -42.47
C MET A 334 19.67 -5.55 -43.77
N MET A 335 18.40 -5.37 -44.12
CA MET A 335 17.84 -5.91 -45.35
C MET A 335 18.49 -5.30 -46.61
N ASN A 336 18.76 -3.99 -46.59
CA ASN A 336 19.49 -3.32 -47.68
C ASN A 336 20.91 -3.87 -47.82
N ARG A 337 21.63 -4.05 -46.70
CA ARG A 337 22.97 -4.63 -46.68
C ARG A 337 22.99 -6.05 -47.27
N LEU A 338 22.03 -6.89 -46.88
CA LEU A 338 21.88 -8.24 -47.44
C LEU A 338 21.61 -8.22 -48.94
N ALA A 339 20.78 -7.29 -49.42
CA ALA A 339 20.48 -7.14 -50.84
C ALA A 339 21.75 -6.79 -51.64
N HIS A 340 22.55 -5.82 -51.15
CA HIS A 340 23.81 -5.45 -51.79
C HIS A 340 24.82 -6.61 -51.82
N LEU A 341 24.96 -7.34 -50.71
CA LEU A 341 25.85 -8.50 -50.65
C LEU A 341 25.44 -9.59 -51.64
N LYS A 342 24.14 -9.90 -51.73
CA LYS A 342 23.61 -10.89 -52.69
C LYS A 342 23.77 -10.46 -54.14
N GLU A 343 23.60 -9.17 -54.44
CA GLU A 343 23.78 -8.65 -55.78
C GLU A 343 25.26 -8.74 -56.22
N SER A 344 26.18 -8.36 -55.34
CA SER A 344 27.62 -8.52 -55.55
C SER A 344 28.01 -10.01 -55.69
N ASN A 345 27.41 -10.89 -54.88
CA ASN A 345 27.63 -12.34 -55.00
C ASN A 345 27.24 -12.86 -56.40
N ALA A 346 26.06 -12.45 -56.87
CA ALA A 346 25.55 -12.85 -58.18
C ALA A 346 26.45 -12.34 -59.32
N PHE A 347 26.99 -11.12 -59.19
CA PHE A 347 28.00 -10.60 -60.12
C PHE A 347 29.26 -11.48 -60.13
N TYR A 348 29.88 -11.73 -58.98
CA TYR A 348 31.10 -12.53 -58.91
C TYR A 348 30.89 -13.98 -59.38
N SER A 349 29.74 -14.58 -59.07
CA SER A 349 29.37 -15.92 -59.54
C SER A 349 29.24 -15.96 -61.07
N SER A 350 28.58 -14.96 -61.66
CA SER A 350 28.45 -14.83 -63.12
C SER A 350 29.81 -14.56 -63.79
N ALA A 351 30.64 -13.71 -63.18
CA ALA A 351 31.97 -13.39 -63.69
C ALA A 351 32.90 -14.63 -63.67
N ASN A 352 32.91 -15.39 -62.57
CA ASN A 352 33.71 -16.61 -62.48
C ASN A 352 33.29 -17.66 -63.51
N LYS A 353 31.97 -17.88 -63.69
CA LYS A 353 31.45 -18.77 -64.75
C LYS A 353 31.88 -18.30 -66.13
N ALA A 354 31.84 -17.00 -66.40
CA ALA A 354 32.29 -16.45 -67.66
C ALA A 354 33.79 -16.65 -67.87
N PHE A 355 34.63 -16.46 -66.83
CA PHE A 355 36.06 -16.74 -66.91
C PHE A 355 36.37 -18.21 -67.18
N GLU A 356 35.69 -19.14 -66.52
CA GLU A 356 35.82 -20.58 -66.78
C GLU A 356 35.50 -20.90 -68.24
N MET A 357 34.36 -20.40 -68.74
CA MET A 357 33.92 -20.60 -70.12
C MET A 357 34.89 -19.95 -71.12
N LEU A 358 35.34 -18.72 -70.89
CA LEU A 358 36.34 -18.06 -71.74
C LEU A 358 37.66 -18.83 -71.75
N GLY A 359 38.08 -19.42 -70.62
CA GLY A 359 39.22 -20.31 -70.55
C GLY A 359 39.06 -21.55 -71.44
N THR A 360 37.88 -22.17 -71.47
CA THR A 360 37.61 -23.30 -72.38
C THR A 360 37.67 -22.89 -73.85
N ILE A 361 37.15 -21.71 -74.19
CA ILE A 361 37.22 -21.15 -75.56
C ILE A 361 38.68 -20.86 -75.92
N GLU A 362 39.47 -20.30 -75.00
CA GLU A 362 40.90 -20.03 -75.24
C GLU A 362 41.67 -21.32 -75.54
N ILE A 363 41.42 -22.40 -74.79
CA ILE A 363 42.00 -23.72 -75.06
C ILE A 363 41.55 -24.23 -76.44
N ALA A 364 40.26 -24.16 -76.76
CA ALA A 364 39.73 -24.59 -78.06
C ALA A 364 40.33 -23.81 -79.23
N ILE A 365 40.57 -22.50 -79.07
CA ILE A 365 41.26 -21.66 -80.07
C ILE A 365 42.72 -22.10 -80.24
N LYS A 366 43.44 -22.39 -79.13
CA LYS A 366 44.82 -22.90 -79.17
C LYS A 366 44.90 -24.25 -79.90
N GLU A 367 43.95 -25.13 -79.67
CA GLU A 367 43.85 -26.44 -80.35
C GLU A 367 43.54 -26.28 -81.84
N LEU A 368 42.60 -25.39 -82.20
CA LEU A 368 42.21 -25.11 -83.57
C LEU A 368 43.41 -24.65 -84.43
N LYS A 369 44.33 -23.87 -83.85
CA LYS A 369 45.55 -23.41 -84.53
C LYS A 369 46.45 -24.57 -84.99
N ASN A 370 46.37 -25.73 -84.35
CA ASN A 370 47.20 -26.89 -84.65
C ASN A 370 46.52 -27.89 -85.62
N GLN A 371 45.29 -27.62 -86.08
CA GLN A 371 44.54 -28.49 -86.98
C GLN A 371 44.60 -28.00 -88.45
N PRO A 372 44.84 -28.89 -89.43
CA PRO A 372 44.83 -28.53 -90.84
C PRO A 372 43.38 -28.43 -91.35
N LEU A 373 42.75 -27.26 -91.19
CA LEU A 373 41.40 -26.97 -91.67
C LEU A 373 41.40 -26.00 -92.87
N PRO A 374 40.47 -26.16 -93.83
CA PRO A 374 40.32 -25.21 -94.94
C PRO A 374 39.76 -23.86 -94.45
N LEU A 375 40.17 -22.77 -95.10
CA LEU A 375 39.83 -21.38 -94.71
C LEU A 375 38.33 -21.13 -94.42
N PRO A 376 37.36 -21.63 -95.23
CA PRO A 376 35.94 -21.43 -94.93
C PRO A 376 35.46 -22.10 -93.63
N ALA A 377 36.04 -23.25 -93.28
CA ALA A 377 35.71 -23.94 -92.03
C ALA A 377 36.30 -23.22 -90.82
N LEU A 378 37.51 -22.68 -90.97
CA LEU A 378 38.16 -21.85 -89.95
C LEU A 378 37.37 -20.56 -89.68
N ALA A 379 36.89 -19.90 -90.73
CA ALA A 379 36.06 -18.69 -90.62
C ALA A 379 34.76 -18.96 -89.85
N ARG A 380 34.08 -20.09 -90.11
CA ARG A 380 32.88 -20.51 -89.37
C ARG A 380 33.17 -20.75 -87.89
N LYS A 381 34.27 -21.43 -87.57
CA LYS A 381 34.69 -21.66 -86.17
C LYS A 381 35.04 -20.36 -85.44
N HIS A 382 35.69 -19.43 -86.13
CA HIS A 382 35.97 -18.10 -85.58
C HIS A 382 34.68 -17.32 -85.28
N GLU A 383 33.71 -17.34 -86.18
CA GLU A 383 32.41 -16.69 -85.96
C GLU A 383 31.65 -17.33 -84.78
N GLU A 384 31.68 -18.66 -84.69
CA GLU A 384 31.09 -19.42 -83.58
C GLU A 384 31.71 -19.01 -82.23
N PHE A 385 33.05 -18.98 -82.12
CA PHE A 385 33.73 -18.52 -80.91
C PHE A 385 33.46 -17.06 -80.59
N SER A 386 33.45 -16.18 -81.60
CA SER A 386 33.15 -14.76 -81.40
C SER A 386 31.76 -14.54 -80.81
N ARG A 387 30.76 -15.29 -81.31
CA ARG A 387 29.39 -15.27 -80.77
C ARG A 387 29.36 -15.80 -79.34
N HIS A 388 30.02 -16.94 -79.10
CA HIS A 388 30.06 -17.56 -77.78
C HIS A 388 30.74 -16.68 -76.72
N ILE A 389 31.82 -15.97 -77.07
CA ILE A 389 32.49 -14.98 -76.20
C ILE A 389 31.53 -13.84 -75.84
N LYS A 390 30.79 -13.31 -76.84
CA LYS A 390 29.83 -12.23 -76.62
C LYS A 390 28.69 -12.66 -75.70
N ASP A 391 28.13 -13.84 -75.95
CA ASP A 391 27.01 -14.38 -75.16
C ASP A 391 27.45 -14.67 -73.71
N THR A 392 28.64 -15.26 -73.54
CA THR A 392 29.23 -15.60 -72.22
C THR A 392 29.55 -14.36 -71.39
N SER A 393 29.99 -13.26 -72.01
CA SER A 393 30.38 -12.03 -71.30
C SER A 393 29.23 -11.06 -71.03
N ALA A 394 28.06 -11.23 -71.66
CA ALA A 394 26.95 -10.28 -71.57
C ALA A 394 26.39 -10.13 -70.15
N GLU A 395 26.09 -11.25 -69.46
CA GLU A 395 25.50 -11.26 -68.12
C GLU A 395 26.40 -10.62 -67.04
N PRO A 396 27.68 -11.01 -66.88
CA PRO A 396 28.53 -10.42 -65.84
C PRO A 396 28.79 -8.93 -66.10
N LEU A 397 28.92 -8.51 -67.36
CA LEU A 397 29.06 -7.10 -67.70
C LEU A 397 27.81 -6.29 -67.33
N GLN A 398 26.62 -6.82 -67.63
CA GLN A 398 25.35 -6.18 -67.25
C GLN A 398 25.22 -6.07 -65.72
N ARG A 399 25.49 -7.16 -64.99
CA ARG A 399 25.44 -7.16 -63.53
C ARG A 399 26.44 -6.19 -62.91
N GLY A 400 27.66 -6.12 -63.44
CA GLY A 400 28.69 -5.18 -62.99
C GLY A 400 28.27 -3.72 -63.21
N GLN A 401 27.66 -3.41 -64.36
CA GLN A 401 27.15 -2.07 -64.65
C GLN A 401 26.03 -1.65 -63.68
N LEU A 402 25.07 -2.54 -63.40
CA LEU A 402 23.99 -2.27 -62.45
C LEU A 402 24.51 -2.07 -61.02
N LEU A 403 25.50 -2.87 -60.61
CA LEU A 403 26.11 -2.74 -59.29
C LEU A 403 26.81 -1.38 -59.12
N ILE A 404 27.54 -0.93 -60.14
CA ILE A 404 28.20 0.39 -60.15
C ILE A 404 27.17 1.52 -60.09
N GLN A 405 26.09 1.46 -60.88
CA GLN A 405 25.03 2.48 -60.88
C GLN A 405 24.35 2.61 -59.50
N LYS A 406 24.21 1.51 -58.77
CA LYS A 406 23.60 1.52 -57.44
C LYS A 406 24.54 2.03 -56.34
N LEU A 407 25.84 1.80 -56.48
CA LEU A 407 26.85 2.22 -55.51
C LEU A 407 27.27 3.68 -55.67
N ASP A 408 27.09 4.26 -56.87
CA ASP A 408 27.41 5.66 -57.15
C ASP A 408 26.26 6.32 -57.94
N PRO A 409 25.21 6.80 -57.25
CA PRO A 409 24.03 7.38 -57.90
C PRO A 409 24.26 8.76 -58.54
N GLN A 410 25.49 9.30 -58.53
CA GLN A 410 25.82 10.64 -59.07
C GLN A 410 26.68 10.62 -60.35
N ARG A 411 26.68 9.54 -61.13
CA ARG A 411 27.20 9.56 -62.51
C ARG A 411 26.12 9.42 -63.57
#